data_AF-K1SGE3-F1
#
_entry.id   AF-K1SGE3-F1
#
_cell.length_a   1.000
_cell.length_b   1.000
_cell.length_c   1.000
_cell.angle_alpha   90.00
_cell.angle_beta   90.00
_cell.angle_gamma   90.00
#
_symmetry.space_group_name_H-M   'P 1'
#
loop_
_entity.id
_entity.type
_entity.pdbx_description
1 polymer ?
#
loop_
_entity_poly.entity_id
_entity_poly.type
_entity_poly.pdbx_seq_one_letter_code
_entity_poly.pdbx_strand_id
1 'polypeptide(L)'
;METYGDWGYIAPEFVMPSETTHEDLESVIAEQERKIEELTNQLAVVKTAASGKTQKERARRSESVSAMMNWNEAQTRCLIDEQLRLSGWEADTQNLRYSKGTRPVKGEKYCHQRMAYQFG
;
A
#
# COMPACT_ATOMS: atom_id res chain seq x y z
N MET A 1 51.12 -20.93 0.83
CA MET A 1 49.95 -20.13 1.22
C MET A 1 49.35 -20.83 2.42
N GLU A 2 49.70 -20.38 3.62
CA GLU A 2 49.23 -20.96 4.87
C GLU A 2 48.13 -20.05 5.43
N THR A 3 46.90 -20.39 5.07
CA THR A 3 45.70 -19.99 5.78
C THR A 3 45.60 -20.90 7.00
N TYR A 4 45.66 -20.36 8.21
CA TYR A 4 45.06 -20.81 9.47
C TYR A 4 45.97 -20.31 10.61
N GLY A 5 45.37 -19.50 11.47
CA GLY A 5 46.06 -18.66 12.45
C GLY A 5 46.76 -19.43 13.57
N ASP A 6 47.26 -18.64 14.52
CA ASP A 6 48.06 -19.04 15.67
C ASP A 6 47.60 -20.36 16.33
N TRP A 7 48.41 -21.42 16.18
CA TRP A 7 48.17 -22.75 16.73
C TRP A 7 48.30 -22.79 18.27
N GLY A 8 48.72 -21.68 18.89
CA GLY A 8 48.81 -21.53 20.35
C GLY A 8 47.51 -21.13 21.04
N TYR A 9 46.38 -21.04 20.33
CA TYR A 9 45.11 -20.65 20.96
C TYR A 9 44.60 -21.72 21.94
N ILE A 10 44.63 -21.39 23.22
CA ILE A 10 43.97 -22.16 24.28
C ILE A 10 42.62 -21.47 24.51
N ALA A 11 41.53 -22.12 24.06
CA ALA A 11 40.20 -21.61 24.34
C ALA A 11 39.99 -21.53 25.86
N PRO A 12 39.57 -20.37 26.40
CA PRO A 12 39.21 -20.28 27.80
C PRO A 12 38.04 -21.23 28.09
N GLU A 13 37.97 -21.70 29.34
CA GLU A 13 36.91 -22.59 29.78
C GLU A 13 35.54 -21.91 29.60
N PHE A 14 34.56 -22.64 29.07
CA PHE A 14 33.23 -22.10 28.83
C PHE A 14 32.56 -21.74 30.16
N VAL A 15 32.18 -20.47 30.32
CA VAL A 15 31.45 -19.97 31.48
C VAL A 15 30.03 -19.63 31.07
N MET A 16 29.06 -20.31 31.67
CA MET A 16 27.64 -19.94 31.54
C MET A 16 27.44 -18.52 32.09
N PRO A 17 26.78 -17.61 31.34
CA PRO A 17 26.41 -16.31 31.89
C PRO A 17 25.61 -16.52 33.18
N SER A 18 26.01 -15.88 34.26
CA SER A 18 25.18 -15.81 35.46
C SER A 18 23.85 -15.14 35.09
N GLU A 19 22.73 -15.62 35.62
CA GLU A 19 21.44 -14.94 35.47
C GLU A 19 21.63 -13.49 35.93
N THR A 20 21.67 -12.57 34.97
CA THR A 20 21.68 -11.13 35.26
C THR A 20 20.45 -10.85 36.08
N THR A 21 20.67 -10.27 37.25
CA THR A 21 19.63 -9.80 38.14
C THR A 21 18.61 -8.98 37.35
N HIS A 22 17.35 -9.39 37.42
CA HIS A 22 16.18 -8.76 36.78
C HIS A 22 15.85 -7.41 37.42
N GLU A 23 16.84 -6.56 37.68
CA GLU A 23 16.76 -5.58 38.75
C GLU A 23 15.82 -4.41 38.48
N ASP A 24 15.28 -4.26 37.26
CA ASP A 24 14.31 -3.20 36.97
C ASP A 24 13.34 -3.51 35.81
N LEU A 25 13.07 -4.79 35.51
CA LEU A 25 12.11 -5.10 34.43
C LEU A 25 10.70 -4.66 34.78
N GLU A 26 10.30 -4.79 36.04
CA GLU A 26 8.97 -4.38 36.51
C GLU A 26 8.76 -2.87 36.39
N SER A 27 9.79 -2.07 36.70
CA SER A 27 9.73 -0.61 36.59
C SER A 27 9.68 -0.14 35.13
N VAL A 28 10.45 -0.81 34.25
CA VAL A 28 10.42 -0.59 32.80
C VAL A 28 9.05 -0.96 32.20
N ILE A 29 8.45 -2.08 32.63
CA ILE A 29 7.12 -2.50 32.19
C ILE A 29 6.08 -1.46 32.63
N ALA A 30 6.09 -1.04 33.89
CA ALA A 30 5.15 -0.04 34.41
C ALA A 30 5.29 1.35 33.74
N GLU A 31 6.50 1.73 33.30
CA GLU A 31 6.70 2.93 32.50
C GLU A 31 6.11 2.78 31.08
N GLN A 32 6.32 1.64 30.44
CA GLN A 32 5.79 1.36 29.10
C GLN A 32 4.25 1.29 29.11
N GLU A 33 3.65 0.66 30.12
CA GLU A 33 2.19 0.59 30.28
C GLU A 33 1.58 1.98 30.42
N ARG A 34 2.16 2.86 31.26
CA ARG A 34 1.73 4.26 31.37
C ARG A 34 1.81 5.00 30.03
N LYS A 35 2.88 4.77 29.26
CA LYS A 35 3.04 5.37 27.93
C LYS A 35 2.00 4.85 26.93
N ILE A 36 1.67 3.56 26.99
CA ILE A 36 0.60 2.97 26.18
C ILE A 36 -0.75 3.60 26.54
N GLU A 37 -1.05 3.74 27.83
CA GLU A 37 -2.29 4.40 28.30
C GLU A 37 -2.36 5.86 27.84
N GLU A 38 -1.29 6.62 27.97
CA GLU A 38 -1.24 8.01 27.50
C GLU A 38 -1.50 8.10 25.98
N LEU A 39 -0.81 7.27 25.19
CA LEU A 39 -0.96 7.27 23.74
C LEU A 39 -2.34 6.78 23.30
N THR A 40 -2.92 5.79 23.99
CA THR A 40 -4.28 5.31 23.69
C THR A 40 -5.33 6.37 23.99
N ASN A 41 -5.16 7.14 25.07
CA ASN A 41 -6.01 8.30 25.38
C ASN A 41 -5.87 9.40 24.33
N GLN A 42 -4.65 9.74 23.90
CA GLN A 42 -4.42 10.68 22.81
C GLN A 42 -5.09 10.22 21.51
N LEU A 43 -4.97 8.93 21.17
CA LEU A 43 -5.63 8.35 19.99
C LEU A 43 -7.15 8.38 20.10
N ALA A 44 -7.73 8.18 21.29
CA ALA A 44 -9.18 8.29 21.48
C ALA A 44 -9.67 9.72 21.20
N VAL A 45 -8.95 10.74 21.69
CA VAL A 45 -9.26 12.16 21.43
C VAL A 45 -9.10 12.51 19.94
N VAL A 46 -8.05 12.01 19.28
CA VAL A 46 -7.84 12.26 17.85
C VAL A 46 -8.87 11.52 17.00
N LYS A 47 -9.26 10.28 17.36
CA LYS A 47 -10.29 9.52 16.64
C LYS A 47 -11.66 10.19 16.75
N THR A 48 -12.03 10.74 17.90
CA THR A 48 -13.30 11.48 18.04
C THR A 48 -13.28 12.78 17.22
N ALA A 49 -12.16 13.50 17.19
CA ALA A 49 -11.99 14.69 16.35
C ALA A 49 -11.99 14.37 14.84
N ALA A 50 -11.32 13.28 14.43
CA ALA A 50 -11.28 12.83 13.04
C ALA A 50 -12.63 12.26 12.56
N SER A 51 -13.39 11.64 13.46
CA SER A 51 -14.76 11.19 13.21
C SER A 51 -15.75 12.35 13.00
N GLY A 52 -15.38 13.58 13.36
CA GLY A 52 -16.18 14.78 13.10
C GLY A 52 -16.29 15.14 11.61
N LYS A 53 -15.35 14.68 10.77
CA LYS A 53 -15.49 14.80 9.31
C LYS A 53 -16.39 13.66 8.82
N THR A 54 -17.67 13.96 8.75
CA THR A 54 -18.68 13.05 8.21
C THR A 54 -18.22 12.48 6.86
N GLN A 55 -18.61 11.24 6.55
CA GLN A 55 -18.36 10.63 5.23
C GLN A 55 -18.76 11.57 4.08
N LYS A 56 -19.81 12.36 4.29
CA LYS A 56 -20.32 13.38 3.38
C LYS A 56 -19.31 14.49 3.09
N GLU A 57 -18.60 15.00 4.11
CA GLU A 57 -17.59 16.05 3.92
C GLU A 57 -16.38 15.52 3.13
N ARG A 58 -15.99 14.26 3.38
CA ARG A 58 -14.94 13.59 2.60
C ARG A 58 -15.35 13.37 1.15
N ALA A 59 -16.59 12.92 0.91
CA ALA A 59 -17.13 12.74 -0.44
C ALA A 59 -17.17 14.08 -1.20
N ARG A 60 -17.69 15.14 -0.57
CA ARG A 60 -17.75 16.49 -1.17
C ARG A 60 -16.37 17.01 -1.54
N ARG A 61 -15.38 16.83 -0.66
CA ARG A 61 -13.99 17.26 -0.94
C ARG A 61 -13.35 16.44 -2.06
N SER A 62 -13.63 15.14 -2.12
CA SER A 62 -13.17 14.29 -3.22
C SER A 62 -13.77 14.72 -4.55
N GLU A 63 -15.07 15.04 -4.57
CA GLU A 63 -15.78 15.52 -5.75
C GLU A 63 -15.24 16.88 -6.22
N SER A 64 -15.02 17.83 -5.30
CA SER A 64 -14.46 19.14 -5.66
C SER A 64 -13.05 19.02 -6.22
N VAL A 65 -12.21 18.15 -5.66
CA VAL A 65 -10.84 17.94 -6.15
C VAL A 65 -10.87 17.25 -7.52
N SER A 66 -11.75 16.25 -7.70
CA SER A 66 -11.91 15.57 -8.98
C SER A 66 -12.41 16.52 -10.08
N ALA A 67 -13.31 17.45 -9.74
CA ALA A 67 -13.84 18.44 -10.69
C ALA A 67 -12.80 19.50 -11.10
N MET A 68 -11.82 19.79 -10.23
CA MET A 68 -10.72 20.71 -10.54
C MET A 68 -9.57 20.06 -11.31
N MET A 69 -9.56 18.73 -11.40
CA MET A 69 -8.51 17.98 -12.08
C MET A 69 -8.74 17.99 -13.60
N ASN A 70 -7.79 18.52 -14.36
CA ASN A 70 -7.80 18.42 -15.82
C ASN A 70 -7.06 17.15 -16.25
N TRP A 71 -7.80 16.18 -16.80
CA TRP A 71 -7.24 14.92 -17.28
C TRP A 71 -6.79 15.02 -18.73
N ASN A 72 -5.66 14.40 -19.05
CA ASN A 72 -5.26 14.15 -20.44
C ASN A 72 -5.90 12.84 -20.94
N GLU A 73 -6.17 12.77 -22.23
CA GLU A 73 -6.79 11.62 -22.90
C GLU A 73 -6.02 10.29 -22.69
N ALA A 74 -4.69 10.36 -22.53
CA ALA A 74 -3.91 9.17 -22.20
C ALA A 74 -4.22 8.65 -20.79
N GLN A 75 -4.48 9.55 -19.84
CA GLN A 75 -4.73 9.19 -18.44
C GLN A 75 -6.16 8.66 -18.26
N THR A 76 -7.14 9.28 -18.92
CA THR A 76 -8.54 8.79 -18.92
C THR A 76 -8.62 7.39 -19.53
N ARG A 77 -7.88 7.11 -20.60
CA ARG A 77 -7.79 5.77 -21.20
C ARG A 77 -7.26 4.72 -20.23
N CYS A 78 -6.18 5.03 -19.49
CA CYS A 78 -5.65 4.09 -18.50
C CYS A 78 -6.70 3.72 -17.44
N LEU A 79 -7.45 4.72 -16.95
CA LEU A 79 -8.49 4.49 -15.96
C LEU A 79 -9.63 3.63 -16.51
N ILE A 80 -10.08 3.90 -17.73
CA ILE A 80 -11.16 3.15 -18.39
C ILE A 80 -10.70 1.71 -18.69
N ASP A 81 -9.48 1.51 -19.19
CA ASP A 81 -8.94 0.18 -19.47
C ASP A 81 -8.83 -0.67 -18.20
N GLU A 82 -8.47 -0.06 -17.07
CA GLU A 82 -8.45 -0.73 -15.78
C GLU A 82 -9.85 -1.17 -15.33
N GLN A 83 -10.86 -0.30 -15.44
CA GLN A 83 -12.26 -0.65 -15.13
C GLN A 83 -12.79 -1.80 -15.99
N LEU A 84 -12.41 -1.81 -17.26
CA LEU A 84 -12.76 -2.87 -18.20
C LEU A 84 -12.06 -4.19 -17.85
N ARG A 85 -10.78 -4.16 -17.49
CA ARG A 85 -10.03 -5.34 -17.01
C ARG A 85 -10.65 -5.93 -15.74
N LEU A 86 -11.03 -5.08 -14.79
CA LEU A 86 -11.73 -5.53 -13.57
C LEU A 86 -13.09 -6.18 -13.90
N SER A 87 -13.74 -5.75 -14.98
CA SER A 87 -14.99 -6.33 -15.48
C SER A 87 -14.78 -7.58 -16.35
N GLY A 88 -13.54 -8.09 -16.47
CA GLY A 88 -13.19 -9.28 -17.24
C GLY A 88 -13.08 -9.04 -18.76
N TRP A 89 -12.90 -7.79 -19.19
CA TRP A 89 -12.61 -7.45 -20.58
C TRP A 89 -11.11 -7.27 -20.76
N GLU A 90 -10.57 -7.71 -21.89
CA GLU A 90 -9.20 -7.38 -22.24
C GLU A 90 -9.18 -6.02 -22.95
N ALA A 91 -8.61 -5.04 -22.26
CA ALA A 91 -8.57 -3.64 -22.66
C ALA A 91 -7.13 -3.12 -22.64
N ASP A 92 -6.69 -2.64 -23.79
CA ASP A 92 -5.45 -1.90 -23.99
C ASP A 92 -5.69 -0.99 -25.20
N THR A 93 -6.38 0.12 -24.97
CA THR A 93 -6.85 1.02 -26.04
C THR A 93 -5.71 1.72 -26.80
N GLN A 94 -4.47 1.62 -26.31
CA GLN A 94 -3.28 2.08 -27.03
C GLN A 94 -2.85 1.08 -28.12
N ASN A 95 -2.98 -0.22 -27.85
CA ASN A 95 -2.54 -1.28 -28.78
C ASN A 95 -3.67 -1.99 -29.51
N LEU A 96 -4.81 -2.19 -28.85
CA LEU A 96 -6.02 -2.79 -29.41
C LEU A 96 -6.78 -1.73 -30.23
N ARG A 97 -6.33 -1.54 -31.47
CA ARG A 97 -6.93 -0.60 -32.42
C ARG A 97 -7.27 -1.29 -33.73
N TYR A 98 -8.39 -0.87 -34.30
CA TYR A 98 -8.82 -1.36 -35.61
C TYR A 98 -7.77 -1.10 -36.71
N SER A 99 -7.08 0.06 -36.65
CA SER A 99 -5.99 0.39 -37.56
C SER A 99 -4.75 -0.52 -37.40
N LYS A 100 -4.57 -1.14 -36.23
CA LYS A 100 -3.53 -2.13 -35.95
C LYS A 100 -3.98 -3.57 -36.25
N GLY A 101 -5.17 -3.75 -36.84
CA GLY A 101 -5.70 -5.06 -37.23
C GLY A 101 -6.51 -5.77 -36.16
N THR A 102 -6.72 -5.17 -34.98
CA THR A 102 -7.60 -5.73 -33.95
C THR A 102 -9.05 -5.70 -34.43
N ARG A 103 -9.69 -6.87 -34.51
CA ARG A 103 -11.09 -7.01 -34.94
C ARG A 103 -11.92 -7.68 -33.86
N PRO A 104 -13.22 -7.36 -33.75
CA PRO A 104 -14.11 -8.09 -32.87
C PRO A 104 -14.21 -9.56 -33.30
N VAL A 105 -13.96 -10.48 -32.37
CA VAL A 105 -14.12 -11.92 -32.55
C VAL A 105 -15.31 -12.37 -31.73
N LYS A 106 -16.13 -13.26 -32.30
CA LYS A 106 -17.33 -13.76 -31.62
C LYS A 106 -16.94 -14.57 -30.39
N GLY A 107 -17.38 -14.15 -29.21
CA GLY A 107 -17.13 -14.83 -27.93
C GLY A 107 -15.99 -14.22 -27.12
N GLU A 108 -15.22 -13.30 -27.69
CA GLU A 108 -14.12 -12.61 -27.00
C GLU A 108 -14.51 -11.16 -26.68
N LYS A 109 -14.13 -10.69 -25.48
CA LYS A 109 -14.50 -9.36 -24.95
C LYS A 109 -13.28 -8.44 -24.94
N TYR A 110 -13.01 -7.81 -26.09
CA TYR A 110 -11.95 -6.81 -26.22
C TYR A 110 -12.51 -5.41 -26.42
N CYS A 111 -12.01 -4.44 -25.67
CA CYS A 111 -12.33 -3.04 -25.90
C CYS A 111 -11.28 -2.41 -26.81
N HIS A 112 -11.70 -1.95 -27.99
CA HIS A 112 -10.88 -1.16 -28.88
C HIS A 112 -11.36 0.30 -28.91
N GLN A 113 -10.45 1.23 -29.19
CA GLN A 113 -10.70 2.69 -29.10
C GLN A 113 -11.97 3.19 -29.82
N ARG A 114 -12.41 2.54 -30.90
CA ARG A 114 -13.64 2.93 -31.62
C ARG A 114 -14.95 2.69 -30.84
N MET A 115 -14.95 1.80 -29.83
CA MET A 115 -16.11 1.58 -28.96
C MET A 115 -16.11 2.54 -27.76
N ALA A 116 -14.95 2.99 -27.29
CA ALA A 116 -14.84 3.89 -26.14
C ALA A 116 -15.49 5.27 -26.38
N TYR A 117 -15.53 5.75 -27.64
CA TYR A 117 -16.19 7.01 -28.01
C TYR A 117 -17.73 6.95 -28.07
N GLN A 118 -18.33 5.77 -27.94
CA GLN A 118 -19.78 5.60 -28.10
C GLN A 118 -20.53 5.50 -26.76
N PHE A 119 -19.80 5.58 -25.64
CA PHE A 119 -20.32 5.56 -24.27
C PHE A 119 -20.09 6.88 -23.51
N GLY A 120 -19.75 7.96 -24.22
CA GLY A 120 -19.59 9.32 -23.68
C GLY A 120 -20.71 10.24 -24.15
#